data_AF-T0XZD1-F1
#
_entry.id   AF-T0XZD1-F1
#
_cell.length_a   1.000
_cell.length_b   1.000
_cell.length_c   1.000
_cell.angle_alpha   90.00
_cell.angle_beta   90.00
_cell.angle_gamma   90.00
#
_symmetry.space_group_name_H-M   'P 1'
#
loop_
_entity.id
_entity.type
_entity.pdbx_description
1 polymer ?
#
loop_
_entity_poly.entity_id
_entity_poly.type
_entity_poly.pdbx_seq_one_letter_code
_entity_poly.pdbx_strand_id
1 'polypeptide(L)'
;MKFVTYTERIQCFDSIRISPEKVTDKGSKGIIELKGKRVQLAFEEIFSYNEKIITNRNLAGLSMAASAINFTLFSKELILDFPVTEADLKFLKEMVRINNI
;
A
#
# COMPACT_ATOMS: atom_id res chain seq x y z
N MET A 1 14.18 -30.41 10.09
CA MET A 1 14.71 -29.18 9.46
C MET A 1 13.56 -28.51 8.71
N LYS A 2 13.18 -27.27 9.04
CA LYS A 2 12.10 -26.57 8.31
C LYS A 2 12.71 -25.93 7.07
N PHE A 3 12.29 -26.34 5.88
CA PHE A 3 12.72 -25.71 4.64
C PHE A 3 12.04 -24.34 4.52
N VAL A 4 12.84 -23.30 4.32
CA VAL A 4 12.38 -21.93 4.10
C VAL A 4 12.19 -21.74 2.61
N THR A 5 11.01 -21.33 2.20
CA THR A 5 10.66 -21.03 0.80
C THR A 5 11.46 -19.83 0.28
N TYR A 6 11.60 -19.69 -1.05
CA TYR A 6 12.28 -18.53 -1.62
C TYR A 6 11.61 -17.21 -1.21
N THR A 7 10.28 -17.16 -1.22
CA THR A 7 9.49 -16.00 -0.79
C THR A 7 9.77 -15.62 0.66
N GLU A 8 9.83 -16.59 1.59
CA GLU A 8 10.19 -16.34 2.99
C GLU A 8 11.63 -15.81 3.14
N ARG A 9 12.54 -16.14 2.22
CA ARG A 9 13.92 -15.61 2.25
C ARG A 9 14.02 -14.15 1.79
N ILE A 10 13.15 -13.72 0.88
CA ILE A 10 13.17 -12.35 0.34
C ILE A 10 12.26 -11.38 1.11
N GLN A 11 11.41 -11.87 2.02
CA GLN A 11 10.60 -11.00 2.87
C GLN A 11 11.47 -10.13 3.77
N CYS A 12 11.43 -8.82 3.52
CA CYS A 12 12.17 -7.80 4.28
C CYS A 12 11.30 -7.11 5.34
N PHE A 13 9.98 -7.11 5.14
CA PHE A 13 9.01 -6.40 5.97
C PHE A 13 7.96 -7.36 6.53
N ASP A 14 7.49 -7.08 7.73
CA ASP A 14 6.33 -7.73 8.32
C ASP A 14 5.05 -7.10 7.77
N SER A 15 5.00 -5.78 7.58
CA SER A 15 3.83 -5.09 7.03
C SER A 15 4.17 -3.83 6.24
N ILE A 16 3.35 -3.54 5.24
CA ILE A 16 3.21 -2.24 4.59
C ILE A 16 1.86 -1.67 4.99
N ARG A 17 1.79 -0.47 5.58
CA ARG A 17 0.54 0.21 5.91
C ARG A 17 0.38 1.47 5.09
N ILE A 18 -0.85 1.72 4.66
CA ILE A 18 -1.21 2.87 3.84
C ILE A 18 -2.32 3.64 4.52
N SER A 19 -2.05 4.89 4.88
CA SER A 19 -2.96 5.74 5.64
C SER A 19 -3.11 7.11 4.96
N PRO A 20 -4.18 7.32 4.18
CA PRO A 20 -4.54 8.64 3.68
C PRO A 20 -4.90 9.56 4.86
N GLU A 21 -4.25 10.72 4.95
CA GLU A 21 -4.42 11.67 6.06
C GLU A 21 -5.29 12.86 5.64
N LYS A 22 -4.99 13.44 4.48
CA LYS A 22 -5.65 14.64 3.97
C LYS A 22 -6.07 14.42 2.54
N VAL A 23 -7.35 14.68 2.25
CA VAL A 23 -7.91 14.60 0.90
C VAL A 23 -8.62 15.92 0.61
N THR A 24 -8.33 16.50 -0.55
CA THR A 24 -8.85 17.80 -0.99
C THR A 24 -9.24 17.73 -2.47
N ASP A 25 -9.93 18.75 -2.98
CA ASP A 25 -10.24 18.86 -4.40
C ASP A 25 -9.02 19.13 -5.29
N LYS A 26 -7.82 19.32 -4.72
CA LYS A 26 -6.56 19.52 -5.49
C LYS A 26 -5.51 18.44 -5.23
N GLY A 27 -5.86 17.38 -4.52
CA GLY A 27 -4.93 16.30 -4.24
C GLY A 27 -5.11 15.63 -2.88
N SER A 28 -4.15 14.78 -2.55
CA SER A 28 -4.14 13.97 -1.34
C SER A 28 -2.74 13.90 -0.74
N LYS A 29 -2.70 13.73 0.58
CA LYS A 29 -1.50 13.43 1.35
C LYS A 29 -1.79 12.24 2.26
N GLY A 30 -0.84 11.34 2.38
CA GLY A 30 -0.91 10.20 3.29
C GLY A 30 0.47 9.70 3.66
N ILE A 31 0.49 8.65 4.47
CA ILE A 31 1.71 7.99 4.93
C ILE A 31 1.73 6.54 4.44
N ILE A 32 2.88 6.12 3.93
CA ILE A 32 3.22 4.71 3.73
C ILE A 32 4.21 4.31 4.82
N GLU A 33 3.82 3.38 5.68
CA GLU A 33 4.69 2.83 6.72
C GLU A 33 5.16 1.43 6.34
N LEU A 34 6.46 1.19 6.42
CA LEU A 34 7.08 -0.13 6.29
C LEU A 34 7.59 -0.57 7.65
N LYS A 35 7.11 -1.72 8.14
CA LYS A 35 7.52 -2.27 9.43
C LYS A 35 8.06 -3.67 9.24
N GLY A 36 9.23 -3.94 9.80
CA GLY A 36 9.83 -5.27 9.92
C GLY A 36 10.66 -5.37 11.20
N LYS A 37 11.12 -6.57 11.54
CA LYS A 37 11.90 -6.83 12.77
C LYS A 37 13.09 -5.88 13.04
N ARG A 38 13.70 -5.30 12.00
CA ARG A 38 14.89 -4.44 12.10
C ARG A 38 14.73 -3.07 11.43
N VAL A 39 13.57 -2.81 10.82
CA VAL A 39 13.35 -1.63 9.98
C VAL A 39 11.96 -1.08 10.25
N GLN A 40 11.90 0.21 10.56
CA GLN A 40 10.66 0.97 10.61
C GLN A 40 10.89 2.25 9.82
N LEU A 41 10.17 2.39 8.71
CA LEU A 41 10.26 3.53 7.81
C LEU A 41 8.86 4.09 7.60
N ALA A 42 8.74 5.40 7.47
CA ALA A 42 7.51 6.07 7.12
C ALA A 42 7.82 7.13 6.06
N PHE A 43 7.02 7.17 5.01
CA PHE A 43 7.16 8.09 3.89
C PHE A 43 5.87 8.87 3.72
N GLU A 44 5.98 10.18 3.51
CA GLU A 44 4.85 10.97 3.06
C GLU A 44 4.66 10.78 1.56
N GLU A 45 3.45 10.41 1.16
CA GLU A 45 3.05 10.38 -0.22
C GLU A 45 2.09 11.53 -0.50
N ILE A 46 2.41 12.35 -1.51
CA ILE A 46 1.68 13.56 -1.84
C ILE A 46 1.32 13.52 -3.33
N PHE A 47 0.03 13.45 -3.63
CA PHE A 47 -0.51 13.67 -4.96
C PHE A 47 -1.03 15.09 -5.07
N SER A 48 -0.52 15.84 -6.04
CA SER A 48 -0.93 17.23 -6.30
C SER A 48 -1.42 17.37 -7.73
N TYR A 49 -2.55 18.05 -7.92
CA TYR A 49 -3.17 18.27 -9.22
C TYR A 49 -3.29 19.77 -9.48
N ASN A 50 -3.03 20.17 -10.73
CA ASN A 50 -3.18 21.55 -11.17
C ASN A 50 -4.66 21.96 -11.30
N GLU A 51 -5.52 20.98 -11.56
CA GLU A 51 -6.97 21.15 -11.71
C GLU A 51 -7.72 20.55 -10.52
N LYS A 52 -8.99 20.96 -10.36
CA LYS A 52 -9.85 20.35 -9.35
C LYS A 52 -10.23 18.94 -9.77
N ILE A 53 -10.14 18.00 -8.84
CA ILE A 53 -10.52 16.61 -9.04
C ILE A 53 -11.64 16.20 -8.08
N ILE A 54 -12.47 15.26 -8.51
CA ILE A 54 -13.40 14.57 -7.62
C ILE A 54 -12.62 13.42 -6.98
N THR A 55 -12.40 13.52 -5.68
CA THR A 55 -11.69 12.49 -4.92
C THR A 55 -12.32 12.31 -3.55
N ASN A 56 -12.13 11.12 -3.00
CA ASN A 56 -12.56 10.75 -1.66
C ASN A 56 -11.46 9.90 -1.00
N ARG A 57 -11.66 9.54 0.27
CA ARG A 57 -10.64 8.81 1.04
C ARG A 57 -10.35 7.40 0.50
N ASN A 58 -11.34 6.74 -0.10
CA ASN A 58 -11.17 5.44 -0.75
C ASN A 58 -10.26 5.58 -1.99
N LEU A 59 -10.61 6.46 -2.93
CA LEU A 59 -9.83 6.66 -4.15
C LEU A 59 -8.40 7.14 -3.85
N ALA A 60 -8.24 8.08 -2.92
CA ALA A 60 -6.93 8.54 -2.48
C ALA A 60 -6.08 7.38 -1.92
N GLY A 61 -6.68 6.52 -1.09
CA GLY A 61 -6.00 5.34 -0.55
C GLY A 61 -5.66 4.30 -1.62
N LEU A 62 -6.52 4.08 -2.62
CA LEU A 62 -6.20 3.19 -3.74
C LEU A 62 -5.06 3.73 -4.60
N SER A 63 -5.01 5.04 -4.84
CA SER A 63 -3.89 5.66 -5.55
C SER A 63 -2.57 5.48 -4.79
N MET A 64 -2.57 5.68 -3.47
CA MET A 64 -1.40 5.43 -2.62
C MET A 64 -1.02 3.93 -2.59
N ALA A 65 -2.02 3.05 -2.58
CA ALA A 65 -1.81 1.60 -2.67
C ALA A 65 -1.09 1.19 -3.95
N ALA A 66 -1.42 1.80 -5.08
CA ALA A 66 -0.73 1.52 -6.34
C ALA A 66 0.78 1.79 -6.28
N SER A 67 1.22 2.80 -5.54
CA SER A 67 2.66 3.11 -5.37
C SER A 67 3.40 2.07 -4.51
N ALA A 68 2.71 1.47 -3.55
CA ALA A 68 3.30 0.51 -2.62
C ALA A 68 3.11 -0.96 -3.04
N ILE A 69 2.17 -1.26 -3.94
CA ILE A 69 1.73 -2.63 -4.22
C ILE A 69 2.83 -3.52 -4.82
N ASN A 70 3.82 -2.94 -5.50
CA ASN A 70 4.94 -3.71 -6.04
C ASN A 70 5.90 -4.21 -4.94
N PHE A 71 5.86 -3.61 -3.76
CA PHE A 71 6.69 -4.02 -2.62
C PHE A 71 6.04 -5.12 -1.78
N THR A 72 4.81 -5.54 -2.10
CA THR A 72 4.13 -6.62 -1.36
C THR A 72 4.83 -7.97 -1.49
N LEU A 73 5.65 -8.17 -2.52
CA LEU A 73 6.52 -9.34 -2.64
C LEU A 73 7.48 -9.48 -1.45
N PHE A 74 7.93 -8.35 -0.91
CA PHE A 74 8.88 -8.29 0.20
C PHE A 74 8.20 -8.14 1.57
N SER A 75 6.86 -8.16 1.62
CA SER A 75 6.08 -8.00 2.85
C SER A 75 5.20 -9.22 3.11
N LYS A 76 4.85 -9.46 4.37
CA LYS A 76 3.84 -10.47 4.73
C LYS A 76 2.43 -9.93 4.61
N GLU A 77 2.26 -8.66 4.94
CA GLU A 77 0.95 -8.01 5.02
C GLU A 77 0.96 -6.66 4.29
N LEU A 78 -0.18 -6.36 3.67
CA LEU A 78 -0.55 -5.03 3.18
C LEU A 78 -1.79 -4.60 3.98
N ILE A 79 -1.66 -3.52 4.74
CA ILE A 79 -2.69 -2.97 5.62
C ILE A 79 -3.23 -1.69 4.97
N LEU A 80 -4.53 -1.68 4.71
CA LEU A 80 -5.24 -0.57 4.10
C LEU A 80 -6.00 0.17 5.21
N ASP A 81 -5.48 1.31 5.66
CA ASP A 81 -6.07 2.14 6.72
C ASP A 81 -6.98 3.23 6.13
N PHE A 82 -7.93 2.78 5.32
CA PHE A 82 -8.93 3.61 4.66
C PHE A 82 -10.14 2.76 4.24
N PRO A 83 -11.29 3.39 3.94
CA PRO A 83 -12.47 2.65 3.49
C PRO A 83 -12.19 1.91 2.18
N VAL A 84 -12.48 0.62 2.14
CA VAL A 84 -12.33 -0.25 0.96
C VAL A 84 -13.61 -1.03 0.70
N THR A 85 -13.96 -1.19 -0.56
CA THR A 85 -15.07 -2.05 -0.99
C THR A 85 -14.56 -3.48 -1.25
N GLU A 86 -15.47 -4.44 -1.37
CA GLU A 86 -15.10 -5.81 -1.77
C GLU A 86 -14.48 -5.86 -3.18
N ALA A 87 -14.97 -5.01 -4.09
CA ALA A 87 -14.42 -4.90 -5.44
C ALA A 87 -12.97 -4.40 -5.42
N ASP A 88 -12.67 -3.41 -4.58
CA ASP A 88 -11.32 -2.90 -4.38
C ASP A 88 -10.39 -3.99 -3.84
N LEU A 89 -10.83 -4.74 -2.83
CA LEU A 89 -10.06 -5.84 -2.26
C LEU A 89 -9.80 -6.93 -3.30
N LYS A 90 -10.77 -7.25 -4.16
CA LYS A 90 -10.59 -8.22 -5.24
C LYS A 90 -9.54 -7.74 -6.25
N PHE A 91 -9.61 -6.47 -6.65
CA PHE A 91 -8.63 -5.87 -7.54
C PHE A 91 -7.22 -5.87 -6.95
N LEU A 92 -7.07 -5.40 -5.70
CA LEU A 92 -5.77 -5.34 -5.02
C LEU A 92 -5.17 -6.74 -4.82
N LYS A 93 -5.98 -7.75 -4.47
CA LYS A 93 -5.51 -9.14 -4.37
C LYS A 93 -4.97 -9.66 -5.71
N GLU A 94 -5.62 -9.31 -6.82
CA GLU A 94 -5.16 -9.70 -8.14
C GLU A 94 -3.83 -9.00 -8.51
N MET A 95 -3.69 -7.72 -8.18
CA MET A 95 -2.43 -6.99 -8.37
C MET A 95 -1.29 -7.59 -7.54
N VAL A 96 -1.55 -7.92 -6.26
CA VAL A 96 -0.58 -8.62 -5.41
C VAL A 96 -0.22 -9.99 -5.98
N ARG A 97 -1.22 -10.74 -6.49
CA ARG A 97 -0.99 -12.04 -7.12
C ARG A 97 -0.04 -11.92 -8.30
N ILE A 98 -0.24 -10.93 -9.18
CA ILE A 98 0.60 -10.67 -10.35
C ILE A 98 2.03 -10.32 -9.96
N ASN A 99 2.21 -9.49 -8.92
CA ASN A 99 3.54 -9.09 -8.43
C ASN A 99 4.30 -10.21 -7.71
N ASN A 100 3.62 -11.29 -7.34
CA ASN A 100 4.18 -12.39 -6.54
C ASN A 100 4.28 -13.72 -7.32
N ILE A 101 4.22 -13.68 -8.66
CA ILE A 101 4.42 -14.84 -9.55
C ILE A 101 5.91 -15.18 -9.66
#